data_AF-A0AAX0HTQ3-F1
#
_entry.id   AF-A0AAX0HTQ3-F1
#
_cell.length_a   1.000
_cell.length_b   1.000
_cell.length_c   1.000
_cell.angle_alpha   90.00
_cell.angle_beta   90.00
_cell.angle_gamma   90.00
#
_symmetry.space_group_name_H-M   'P 1'
#
loop_
_entity.id
_entity.type
_entity.pdbx_description
1 polymer ?
#
loop_
_entity_poly.entity_id
_entity_poly.type
_entity_poly.pdbx_seq_one_letter_code
_entity_poly.pdbx_strand_id
1 'polypeptide(L)'
;MKNNKIVLSIVVSSLLFSQSYALPSGGKFTHGTSGTINVNGNTMNITGNKVNSVIQWGGGFNIAKSETVNFGQGKTNQNYLNIAYGAKSSTIDGLLNATGNNVYLINPNGVVIGKSGTINANKFGVSTSSIDSKAMQEFADRSTFESPVFSPKFTANKGNVINMGNIKANDVLIIGNEVGNVGADGVGNFNLQDNGKVQFVGDKVKVNVGSIKNANSIIVSAQTAATLGQSTTDVYKNNTNNLDSRVQAQNYNGLTNYL
;
A
#
# COMPACT_ATOMS: atom_id res chain seq x y z
N MET A 1 -30.74 -51.21 -44.26
CA MET A 1 -29.76 -50.15 -43.89
C MET A 1 -29.92 -49.88 -42.40
N LYS A 2 -28.91 -50.19 -41.57
CA LYS A 2 -28.95 -50.03 -40.10
C LYS A 2 -28.55 -48.59 -39.75
N ASN A 3 -29.44 -47.84 -39.10
CA ASN A 3 -29.16 -46.49 -38.61
C ASN A 3 -28.58 -46.56 -37.19
N ASN A 4 -27.27 -46.47 -37.06
CA ASN A 4 -26.61 -46.29 -35.77
C ASN A 4 -26.73 -44.82 -35.35
N LYS A 5 -27.57 -44.52 -34.36
CA LYS A 5 -27.61 -43.19 -33.73
C LYS A 5 -26.49 -43.10 -32.70
N ILE A 6 -25.46 -42.33 -33.01
CA ILE A 6 -24.43 -41.90 -32.05
C ILE A 6 -25.06 -40.80 -31.21
N VAL A 7 -25.28 -41.06 -29.92
CA VAL A 7 -25.68 -40.03 -28.96
C VAL A 7 -24.39 -39.40 -28.44
N LEU A 8 -24.14 -38.16 -28.83
CA LEU A 8 -23.01 -37.37 -28.37
C LEU A 8 -23.38 -36.76 -27.00
N SER A 9 -22.87 -37.35 -25.91
CA SER A 9 -23.00 -36.75 -24.56
C SER A 9 -22.08 -35.54 -24.46
N ILE A 10 -22.67 -34.34 -24.49
CA ILE A 10 -21.98 -33.10 -24.16
C ILE A 10 -21.99 -32.99 -22.63
N VAL A 11 -20.89 -33.42 -21.99
CA VAL A 11 -20.65 -33.08 -20.58
C VAL A 11 -20.25 -31.61 -20.56
N VAL A 12 -21.21 -30.73 -20.27
CA VAL A 12 -20.92 -29.34 -19.91
C VAL A 12 -20.35 -29.37 -18.49
N SER A 13 -19.04 -29.57 -18.37
CA SER A 13 -18.33 -29.27 -17.12
C SER A 13 -18.38 -27.76 -16.93
N SER A 14 -19.39 -27.29 -16.21
CA SER A 14 -19.45 -25.95 -15.67
C SER A 14 -18.22 -25.76 -14.77
N LEU A 15 -17.18 -25.12 -15.32
CA LEU A 15 -16.16 -24.46 -14.53
C LEU A 15 -16.89 -23.39 -13.71
N LEU A 16 -17.31 -23.77 -12.51
CA LEU A 16 -17.63 -22.82 -11.47
C LEU A 16 -16.35 -22.02 -11.27
N PHE A 17 -16.30 -20.82 -11.86
CA PHE A 17 -15.34 -19.81 -11.45
C PHE A 17 -15.62 -19.59 -9.97
N SER A 18 -14.83 -20.21 -9.09
CA SER A 18 -14.74 -19.73 -7.73
C SER A 18 -14.33 -18.27 -7.87
N GLN A 19 -15.12 -17.36 -7.29
CA GLN A 19 -14.63 -16.03 -6.98
C GLN A 19 -13.31 -16.27 -6.25
N SER A 20 -12.18 -16.08 -6.91
CA SER A 20 -10.88 -16.13 -6.26
C SER A 20 -10.89 -14.96 -5.30
N TYR A 21 -11.26 -15.23 -4.04
CA TYR A 21 -11.07 -14.29 -2.95
C TYR A 21 -9.61 -13.84 -3.02
N ALA A 22 -9.40 -12.54 -3.22
CA ALA A 22 -8.10 -11.97 -3.45
C ALA A 22 -7.53 -11.39 -2.14
N LEU A 23 -7.95 -11.90 -0.98
CA LEU A 23 -7.32 -11.59 0.29
C LEU A 23 -5.80 -11.91 0.21
N PRO A 24 -4.96 -11.26 1.04
CA PRO A 24 -3.56 -11.63 1.14
C PRO A 24 -3.44 -13.12 1.40
N SER A 25 -2.48 -13.81 0.76
CA SER A 25 -2.40 -15.27 0.86
C SER A 25 -0.97 -15.77 1.12
N GLY A 26 -0.89 -16.93 1.79
CA GLY A 26 0.40 -17.52 2.18
C GLY A 26 1.16 -16.72 3.25
N GLY A 27 0.45 -15.95 4.08
CA GLY A 27 1.03 -15.13 5.14
C GLY A 27 1.65 -15.96 6.26
N LYS A 28 2.89 -15.61 6.65
CA LYS A 28 3.58 -16.17 7.82
C LYS A 28 4.30 -15.08 8.58
N PHE A 29 4.21 -15.10 9.91
CA PHE A 29 5.08 -14.31 10.77
C PHE A 29 6.51 -14.87 10.67
N THR A 30 7.50 -13.99 10.50
CA THR A 30 8.92 -14.36 10.36
C THR A 30 9.83 -13.50 11.25
N HIS A 31 11.14 -13.72 11.19
CA HIS A 31 12.16 -12.95 11.92
C HIS A 31 11.90 -12.90 13.45
N GLY A 32 11.47 -14.03 14.03
CA GLY A 32 11.20 -14.13 15.48
C GLY A 32 9.96 -13.34 15.96
N THR A 33 9.13 -12.87 15.03
CA THR A 33 7.81 -12.30 15.35
C THR A 33 6.72 -13.38 15.35
N SER A 34 5.61 -13.12 16.02
CA SER A 34 4.49 -14.06 16.12
C SER A 34 3.16 -13.33 16.27
N GLY A 35 2.08 -14.04 15.97
CA GLY A 35 0.74 -13.49 16.01
C GLY A 35 -0.27 -14.44 15.39
N THR A 36 -1.43 -13.90 15.01
CA THR A 36 -2.52 -14.65 14.37
C THR A 36 -2.90 -14.01 13.04
N ILE A 37 -3.29 -14.85 12.07
CA ILE A 37 -3.90 -14.46 10.80
C ILE A 37 -5.14 -15.32 10.65
N ASN A 38 -6.31 -14.72 10.83
CA ASN A 38 -7.60 -15.42 10.80
C ASN A 38 -8.42 -14.89 9.63
N VAL A 39 -8.97 -15.79 8.82
CA VAL A 39 -9.86 -15.44 7.70
C VAL A 39 -11.26 -15.94 8.03
N ASN A 40 -12.24 -15.04 7.95
CA ASN A 40 -13.66 -15.35 8.08
C ASN A 40 -14.41 -14.68 6.91
N GLY A 41 -14.80 -15.48 5.92
CA GLY A 41 -15.37 -14.99 4.68
C GLY A 41 -14.43 -14.00 3.99
N ASN A 42 -14.93 -12.80 3.72
CA ASN A 42 -14.19 -11.75 3.04
C ASN A 42 -13.29 -10.90 3.97
N THR A 43 -13.21 -11.27 5.25
CA THR A 43 -12.48 -10.50 6.25
C THR A 43 -11.28 -11.29 6.75
N MET A 44 -10.10 -10.71 6.62
CA MET A 44 -8.87 -11.16 7.26
C MET A 44 -8.57 -10.28 8.48
N ASN A 45 -8.27 -10.92 9.60
CA ASN A 45 -7.89 -10.29 10.85
C ASN A 45 -6.47 -10.71 11.21
N ILE A 46 -5.58 -9.73 11.37
CA ILE A 46 -4.16 -9.93 11.67
C ILE A 46 -3.84 -9.26 13.01
N THR A 47 -3.27 -10.02 13.95
CA THR A 47 -2.89 -9.49 15.26
C THR A 47 -1.49 -9.96 15.62
N GLY A 48 -0.58 -9.00 15.84
CA GLY A 48 0.76 -9.24 16.35
C GLY A 48 0.79 -9.43 17.87
N ASN A 49 1.75 -10.25 18.34
CA ASN A 49 2.04 -10.42 19.77
C ASN A 49 3.07 -9.42 20.29
N LYS A 50 3.88 -8.83 19.39
CA LYS A 50 4.89 -7.81 19.69
C LYS A 50 4.47 -6.45 19.14
N VAL A 51 5.19 -5.40 19.54
CA VAL A 51 5.06 -4.04 18.96
C VAL A 51 5.34 -4.08 17.46
N ASN A 52 6.38 -4.81 17.03
CA ASN A 52 6.76 -4.95 15.63
C ASN A 52 6.48 -6.38 15.15
N SER A 53 5.80 -6.49 14.00
CA SER A 53 5.48 -7.76 13.34
C SER A 53 6.01 -7.76 11.92
N VAL A 54 6.69 -8.84 11.52
CA VAL A 54 7.15 -9.06 10.15
C VAL A 54 6.37 -10.21 9.56
N ILE A 55 5.66 -9.95 8.47
CA ILE A 55 4.78 -10.92 7.82
C ILE A 55 5.16 -11.03 6.35
N GLN A 56 5.47 -12.25 5.92
CA GLN A 56 5.84 -12.58 4.55
C GLN A 56 4.67 -13.29 3.85
N TRP A 57 4.28 -12.80 2.68
CA TRP A 57 3.11 -13.22 1.91
C TRP A 57 3.53 -13.88 0.58
N GLY A 58 3.62 -15.21 0.56
CA GLY A 58 4.07 -15.96 -0.62
C GLY A 58 3.08 -15.98 -1.78
N GLY A 59 1.77 -15.86 -1.50
CA GLY A 59 0.73 -15.74 -2.52
C GLY A 59 0.45 -14.30 -2.96
N GLY A 60 1.15 -13.33 -2.36
CA GLY A 60 0.96 -11.91 -2.58
C GLY A 60 0.00 -11.27 -1.57
N PHE A 61 -0.09 -9.94 -1.67
CA PHE A 61 -0.92 -9.11 -0.81
C PHE A 61 -1.89 -8.31 -1.69
N ASN A 62 -3.12 -8.79 -1.80
CA ASN A 62 -4.19 -8.11 -2.52
C ASN A 62 -5.39 -7.96 -1.58
N ILE A 63 -6.31 -7.05 -1.90
CA ILE A 63 -7.59 -6.91 -1.19
C ILE A 63 -8.63 -6.52 -2.24
N ALA A 64 -9.54 -7.41 -2.61
CA ALA A 64 -10.59 -7.10 -3.60
C ALA A 64 -11.67 -6.17 -3.01
N LYS A 65 -12.48 -5.55 -3.88
CA LYS A 65 -13.49 -4.52 -3.55
C LYS A 65 -14.44 -4.83 -2.39
N SER A 66 -14.74 -6.10 -2.12
CA SER A 66 -15.64 -6.52 -1.04
C SER A 66 -14.92 -7.23 0.11
N GLU A 67 -13.59 -7.10 0.18
CA GLU A 67 -12.73 -7.73 1.16
C GLU A 67 -12.15 -6.69 2.12
N THR A 68 -11.84 -7.16 3.33
CA THR A 68 -11.29 -6.32 4.40
C THR A 68 -10.10 -7.02 5.05
N VAL A 69 -9.01 -6.27 5.26
CA VAL A 69 -7.89 -6.69 6.10
C VAL A 69 -7.83 -5.76 7.30
N ASN A 70 -8.04 -6.31 8.49
CA ASN A 70 -7.94 -5.58 9.76
C ASN A 70 -6.64 -5.94 10.48
N PHE A 71 -5.87 -4.94 10.87
CA PHE A 71 -4.68 -5.09 11.72
C PHE A 71 -4.97 -4.69 13.17
N GLY A 72 -4.35 -5.39 14.12
CA GLY A 72 -4.39 -5.09 15.55
C GLY A 72 -5.59 -5.66 16.31
N GLN A 73 -6.78 -5.73 15.69
CA GLN A 73 -8.03 -6.23 16.31
C GLN A 73 -8.28 -5.64 17.71
N GLY A 74 -8.22 -4.30 17.82
CA GLY A 74 -8.39 -3.59 19.09
C GLY A 74 -7.09 -3.28 19.83
N LYS A 75 -5.97 -3.90 19.45
CA LYS A 75 -4.64 -3.42 19.86
C LYS A 75 -4.25 -2.19 19.04
N THR A 76 -3.62 -1.22 19.69
CA THR A 76 -3.02 -0.02 19.07
C THR A 76 -1.52 -0.02 19.32
N ASN A 77 -0.81 0.95 18.73
CA ASN A 77 0.63 1.13 18.89
C ASN A 77 1.44 -0.07 18.41
N GLN A 78 1.00 -0.72 17.32
CA GLN A 78 1.72 -1.81 16.67
C GLN A 78 2.12 -1.44 15.24
N ASN A 79 3.24 -2.00 14.81
CA ASN A 79 3.78 -1.88 13.46
C ASN A 79 3.72 -3.23 12.75
N TYR A 80 3.21 -3.21 11.52
CA TYR A 80 3.10 -4.39 10.67
C TYR A 80 3.87 -4.19 9.37
N LEU A 81 5.02 -4.85 9.26
CA LEU A 81 5.79 -4.92 8.03
C LEU A 81 5.34 -6.12 7.21
N ASN A 82 4.69 -5.85 6.09
CA ASN A 82 4.15 -6.85 5.16
C ASN A 82 5.02 -6.91 3.91
N ILE A 83 5.58 -8.07 3.60
CA ILE A 83 6.42 -8.29 2.43
C ILE A 83 5.70 -9.25 1.49
N ALA A 84 5.24 -8.73 0.35
CA ALA A 84 4.76 -9.53 -0.77
C ALA A 84 5.91 -9.79 -1.74
N TYR A 85 6.29 -11.06 -1.88
CA TYR A 85 7.43 -11.49 -2.71
C TYR A 85 7.02 -12.46 -3.83
N GLY A 86 5.72 -12.54 -4.12
CA GLY A 86 5.22 -13.24 -5.30
C GLY A 86 5.62 -12.52 -6.60
N ALA A 87 5.25 -13.07 -7.76
CA ALA A 87 5.61 -12.51 -9.07
C ALA A 87 4.68 -11.39 -9.56
N LYS A 88 3.65 -11.02 -8.79
CA LYS A 88 2.60 -10.06 -9.20
C LYS A 88 2.62 -8.82 -8.32
N SER A 89 2.18 -7.71 -8.88
CA SER A 89 1.89 -6.49 -8.14
C SER A 89 0.77 -6.71 -7.11
N SER A 90 0.73 -5.84 -6.11
CA SER A 90 -0.34 -5.77 -5.13
C SER A 90 -1.45 -4.83 -5.62
N THR A 91 -2.70 -5.26 -5.51
CA THR A 91 -3.89 -4.45 -5.80
C THR A 91 -4.77 -4.38 -4.56
N ILE A 92 -5.06 -3.16 -4.10
CA ILE A 92 -5.94 -2.88 -2.97
C ILE A 92 -7.16 -2.14 -3.50
N ASP A 93 -8.21 -2.90 -3.80
CA ASP A 93 -9.54 -2.40 -4.20
C ASP A 93 -10.53 -2.41 -3.03
N GLY A 94 -10.26 -3.17 -1.96
CA GLY A 94 -11.08 -3.24 -0.75
C GLY A 94 -10.56 -2.38 0.39
N LEU A 95 -10.83 -2.82 1.62
CA LEU A 95 -10.52 -2.07 2.83
C LEU A 95 -9.28 -2.64 3.55
N LEU A 96 -8.28 -1.79 3.79
CA LEU A 96 -7.24 -2.03 4.78
C LEU A 96 -7.51 -1.14 5.99
N ASN A 97 -7.73 -1.74 7.15
CA ASN A 97 -8.01 -1.01 8.39
C ASN A 97 -6.98 -1.35 9.48
N ALA A 98 -6.28 -0.32 9.93
CA ALA A 98 -5.20 -0.38 10.92
C ALA A 98 -5.24 0.87 11.81
N THR A 99 -6.43 1.36 12.14
CA THR A 99 -6.58 2.57 12.99
C THR A 99 -5.79 2.43 14.30
N GLY A 100 -4.95 3.42 14.61
CA GLY A 100 -4.03 3.39 15.76
C GLY A 100 -2.78 2.52 15.60
N ASN A 101 -2.55 1.94 14.42
CA ASN A 101 -1.41 1.09 14.09
C ASN A 101 -0.73 1.54 12.79
N ASN A 102 0.53 1.16 12.62
CA ASN A 102 1.28 1.45 11.41
C ASN A 102 1.32 0.23 10.51
N VAL A 103 1.12 0.43 9.21
CA VAL A 103 1.21 -0.64 8.21
C VAL A 103 2.20 -0.24 7.14
N TYR A 104 3.14 -1.13 6.89
CA TYR A 104 4.13 -1.02 5.84
C TYR A 104 3.92 -2.16 4.85
N LEU A 105 3.81 -1.86 3.55
CA LEU A 105 3.67 -2.85 2.49
C LEU A 105 4.83 -2.74 1.51
N ILE A 106 5.57 -3.83 1.34
CA ILE A 106 6.65 -3.95 0.38
C ILE A 106 6.26 -4.94 -0.71
N ASN A 107 6.27 -4.51 -1.97
CA ASN A 107 6.13 -5.38 -3.14
C ASN A 107 6.99 -4.87 -4.30
N PRO A 108 8.11 -5.55 -4.63
CA PRO A 108 9.00 -5.13 -5.72
C PRO A 108 8.37 -5.05 -7.11
N ASN A 109 7.24 -5.74 -7.32
CA ASN A 109 6.53 -5.74 -8.60
C ASN A 109 5.58 -4.55 -8.76
N GLY A 110 5.35 -3.77 -7.72
CA GLY A 110 4.45 -2.61 -7.73
C GLY A 110 3.23 -2.76 -6.83
N VAL A 111 2.60 -1.62 -6.56
CA VAL A 111 1.39 -1.53 -5.72
C VAL A 111 0.40 -0.55 -6.36
N VAL A 112 -0.86 -0.96 -6.46
CA VAL A 112 -1.97 -0.12 -6.89
C VAL A 112 -3.00 -0.09 -5.77
N ILE A 113 -3.31 1.10 -5.27
CA ILE A 113 -4.52 1.34 -4.47
C ILE A 113 -5.59 1.74 -5.47
N GLY A 114 -6.50 0.83 -5.80
CA GLY A 114 -7.51 1.06 -6.81
C GLY A 114 -8.62 1.99 -6.35
N LYS A 115 -9.54 2.36 -7.24
CA LYS A 115 -10.54 3.42 -7.01
C LYS A 115 -11.47 3.17 -5.82
N SER A 116 -11.82 1.91 -5.57
CA SER A 116 -12.62 1.52 -4.40
C SER A 116 -11.77 1.26 -3.16
N GLY A 117 -10.45 1.17 -3.34
CA GLY A 117 -9.48 0.92 -2.29
C GLY A 117 -9.53 1.99 -1.22
N THR A 118 -9.58 1.55 0.03
CA THR A 118 -9.53 2.45 1.19
C THR A 118 -8.50 1.95 2.19
N ILE A 119 -7.60 2.83 2.58
CA ILE A 119 -6.59 2.58 3.61
C ILE A 119 -6.90 3.48 4.81
N ASN A 120 -7.09 2.90 5.99
CA ASN A 120 -7.17 3.60 7.26
C ASN A 120 -6.01 3.12 8.15
N ALA A 121 -5.11 4.00 8.57
CA ALA A 121 -3.97 3.64 9.43
C ALA A 121 -3.55 4.81 10.33
N ASN A 122 -2.66 4.57 11.30
CA ASN A 122 -1.91 5.66 11.94
C ASN A 122 -0.80 6.15 10.99
N LYS A 123 0.08 5.24 10.56
CA LYS A 123 1.02 5.50 9.46
C LYS A 123 0.87 4.45 8.37
N PHE A 124 0.96 4.87 7.12
CA PHE A 124 0.95 3.97 5.97
C PHE A 124 2.20 4.18 5.12
N GLY A 125 3.06 3.16 5.06
CA GLY A 125 4.20 3.13 4.17
C GLY A 125 4.03 2.09 3.07
N VAL A 126 4.35 2.44 1.83
CA VAL A 126 4.32 1.51 0.71
C VAL A 126 5.59 1.67 -0.12
N SER A 127 6.22 0.55 -0.47
CA SER A 127 7.50 0.55 -1.18
C SER A 127 7.60 -0.56 -2.22
N THR A 128 8.23 -0.28 -3.35
CA THR A 128 8.65 -1.30 -4.32
C THR A 128 10.15 -1.62 -4.24
N SER A 129 10.86 -1.05 -3.28
CA SER A 129 12.25 -1.41 -3.07
C SER A 129 12.33 -2.71 -2.29
N SER A 130 13.23 -3.60 -2.69
CA SER A 130 13.50 -4.83 -1.94
C SER A 130 14.03 -4.51 -0.55
N ILE A 131 13.67 -5.34 0.42
CA ILE A 131 14.23 -5.33 1.76
C ILE A 131 15.01 -6.62 2.00
N ASP A 132 16.20 -6.53 2.58
CA ASP A 132 16.99 -7.69 2.94
C ASP A 132 16.60 -8.27 4.31
N SER A 133 17.06 -9.49 4.60
CA SER A 133 16.73 -10.16 5.86
C SER A 133 17.31 -9.47 7.09
N LYS A 134 18.44 -8.75 6.95
CA LYS A 134 19.05 -8.00 8.05
C LYS A 134 18.17 -6.83 8.45
N ALA A 135 17.68 -6.04 7.51
CA ALA A 135 16.76 -4.94 7.76
C ALA A 135 15.41 -5.42 8.31
N MET A 136 14.90 -6.57 7.85
CA MET A 136 13.71 -7.19 8.44
C MET A 136 13.93 -7.62 9.89
N GLN A 137 15.11 -8.19 10.20
CA GLN A 137 15.46 -8.56 11.58
C GLN A 137 15.61 -7.32 12.48
N GLU A 138 16.29 -6.28 12.00
CA GLU A 138 16.42 -5.00 12.72
C GLU A 138 15.05 -4.38 13.02
N PHE A 139 14.10 -4.43 12.08
CA PHE A 139 12.74 -3.99 12.33
C PHE A 139 12.04 -4.83 13.41
N ALA A 140 12.19 -6.16 13.36
CA ALA A 140 11.57 -7.09 14.31
C ALA A 140 12.09 -6.93 15.74
N ASP A 141 13.38 -6.61 15.89
CA ASP A 141 14.06 -6.49 17.20
C ASP A 141 13.81 -5.16 17.90
N ARG A 142 13.34 -4.15 17.16
CA ARG A 142 12.91 -2.89 17.77
C ARG A 142 11.76 -3.14 18.75
N SER A 143 11.77 -2.46 19.88
CA SER A 143 10.73 -2.53 20.90
C SER A 143 9.85 -1.27 20.96
N THR A 144 10.17 -0.25 20.15
CA THR A 144 9.46 1.02 20.14
C THR A 144 8.44 1.09 19.00
N PHE A 145 7.33 1.76 19.27
CA PHE A 145 6.31 2.08 18.27
C PHE A 145 6.81 3.17 17.30
N GLU A 146 7.71 4.04 17.77
CA GLU A 146 8.28 5.14 17.00
C GLU A 146 9.21 4.66 15.86
N SER A 147 8.97 5.23 14.69
CA SER A 147 9.75 5.03 13.46
C SER A 147 10.83 6.12 13.35
N PRO A 148 12.10 5.78 13.11
CA PRO A 148 13.04 6.80 12.65
C PRO A 148 13.63 6.52 11.27
N VAL A 149 13.56 5.31 10.71
CA VAL A 149 14.32 5.03 9.48
C VAL A 149 13.59 4.05 8.56
N PHE A 150 12.86 4.60 7.59
CA PHE A 150 12.73 3.96 6.29
C PHE A 150 14.10 4.08 5.60
N SER A 151 14.52 3.10 4.79
CA SER A 151 15.62 3.28 3.85
C SER A 151 15.59 2.21 2.80
N PRO A 152 15.23 2.56 1.56
CA PRO A 152 15.84 1.91 0.43
C PRO A 152 17.06 2.69 -0.04
N LYS A 153 18.19 1.99 -0.08
CA LYS A 153 19.24 2.29 -1.05
C LYS A 153 18.67 2.05 -2.44
N PHE A 154 18.78 3.06 -3.30
CA PHE A 154 18.32 3.00 -4.67
C PHE A 154 19.14 1.97 -5.46
N THR A 155 18.47 0.89 -5.86
CA THR A 155 18.86 0.04 -7.00
C THR A 155 17.65 -0.02 -7.94
N ALA A 156 17.83 -0.50 -9.18
CA ALA A 156 16.79 -0.46 -10.22
C ALA A 156 15.41 -0.93 -9.72
N ASN A 157 14.54 0.03 -9.40
CA ASN A 157 13.17 -0.19 -8.98
C ASN A 157 12.37 -0.61 -10.22
N LYS A 158 11.76 -1.81 -10.22
CA LYS A 158 10.91 -2.24 -11.35
C LYS A 158 9.44 -1.85 -11.18
N GLY A 159 8.96 -1.82 -9.93
CA GLY A 159 7.55 -1.56 -9.61
C GLY A 159 7.21 -0.07 -9.54
N ASN A 160 5.96 0.25 -9.88
CA ASN A 160 5.37 1.56 -9.67
C ASN A 160 4.44 1.52 -8.45
N VAL A 161 4.23 2.67 -7.81
CA VAL A 161 3.17 2.84 -6.80
C VAL A 161 2.17 3.87 -7.28
N ILE A 162 0.93 3.43 -7.50
CA ILE A 162 -0.15 4.31 -7.96
C ILE A 162 -1.28 4.28 -6.94
N ASN A 163 -1.66 5.46 -6.44
CA ASN A 163 -2.87 5.65 -5.64
C ASN A 163 -4.02 6.22 -6.50
N MET A 164 -5.11 5.48 -6.64
CA MET A 164 -6.36 5.92 -7.25
C MET A 164 -7.53 5.89 -6.26
N GLY A 165 -7.30 5.35 -5.06
CA GLY A 165 -8.30 5.19 -4.00
C GLY A 165 -8.19 6.26 -2.93
N ASN A 166 -8.48 5.88 -1.69
CA ASN A 166 -8.54 6.79 -0.55
C ASN A 166 -7.56 6.34 0.54
N ILE A 167 -6.67 7.22 0.97
CA ILE A 167 -5.74 6.97 2.08
C ILE A 167 -6.04 7.95 3.20
N LYS A 168 -6.41 7.43 4.37
CA LYS A 168 -6.58 8.17 5.62
C LYS A 168 -5.55 7.69 6.64
N ALA A 169 -4.59 8.55 6.96
CA ALA A 169 -3.55 8.26 7.94
C ALA A 169 -2.98 9.55 8.54
N ASN A 170 -2.20 9.45 9.61
CA ASN A 170 -1.42 10.58 10.12
C ASN A 170 -0.26 10.83 9.13
N ASP A 171 0.64 9.86 8.96
CA ASP A 171 1.74 9.97 7.99
C ASP A 171 1.62 8.95 6.85
N VAL A 172 2.03 9.36 5.65
CA VAL A 172 2.05 8.51 4.46
C VAL A 172 3.40 8.59 3.74
N LEU A 173 4.01 7.43 3.49
CA LEU A 173 5.25 7.33 2.72
C LEU A 173 5.05 6.41 1.52
N ILE A 174 5.36 6.91 0.33
CA ILE A 174 5.23 6.18 -0.93
C ILE A 174 6.57 6.15 -1.65
N ILE A 175 7.09 4.95 -1.92
CA ILE A 175 8.36 4.74 -2.62
C ILE A 175 8.18 3.80 -3.81
N GLY A 176 8.64 4.21 -4.98
CA GLY A 176 8.56 3.40 -6.20
C GLY A 176 9.53 3.84 -7.30
N ASN A 177 9.50 3.17 -8.44
CA ASN A 177 10.15 3.68 -9.65
C ASN A 177 9.41 4.91 -10.17
N GLU A 178 8.15 4.73 -10.56
CA GLU A 178 7.21 5.82 -10.73
C GLU A 178 6.22 5.82 -9.57
N VAL A 179 6.00 6.99 -8.97
CA VAL A 179 5.01 7.18 -7.91
C VAL A 179 4.02 8.24 -8.33
N GLY A 180 2.75 8.02 -8.02
CA GLY A 180 1.76 9.05 -8.26
C GLY A 180 0.38 8.74 -7.72
N ASN A 181 -0.46 9.76 -7.73
CA ASN A 181 -1.88 9.66 -7.39
C ASN A 181 -2.80 10.12 -8.51
N VAL A 182 -2.28 10.17 -9.73
CA VAL A 182 -3.00 10.52 -10.94
C VAL A 182 -2.76 9.42 -11.96
N GLY A 183 -3.84 8.79 -12.42
CA GLY A 183 -3.82 7.85 -13.54
C GLY A 183 -4.80 8.30 -14.63
N ALA A 184 -4.75 7.64 -15.79
CA ALA A 184 -5.66 7.92 -16.91
C ALA A 184 -7.14 7.86 -16.50
N ASP A 185 -7.46 7.06 -15.48
CA ASP A 185 -8.82 6.80 -15.06
C ASP A 185 -9.23 7.48 -13.74
N GLY A 186 -8.41 8.33 -13.12
CA GLY A 186 -8.81 9.05 -11.90
C GLY A 186 -7.68 9.57 -11.01
N VAL A 187 -8.08 10.26 -9.94
CA VAL A 187 -7.20 10.88 -8.93
C VAL A 187 -7.40 10.20 -7.58
N GLY A 188 -6.32 9.70 -6.98
CA GLY A 188 -6.31 9.18 -5.62
C GLY A 188 -6.26 10.29 -4.56
N ASN A 189 -7.00 10.08 -3.48
CA ASN A 189 -7.17 11.02 -2.38
C ASN A 189 -6.28 10.67 -1.18
N PHE A 190 -5.82 11.72 -0.50
CA PHE A 190 -5.17 11.61 0.81
C PHE A 190 -5.89 12.51 1.79
N ASN A 191 -6.26 11.96 2.94
CA ASN A 191 -6.82 12.69 4.06
C ASN A 191 -5.93 12.49 5.29
N LEU A 192 -4.96 13.39 5.45
CA LEU A 192 -4.01 13.32 6.54
C LEU A 192 -4.70 13.72 7.85
N GLN A 193 -4.23 13.23 8.99
CA GLN A 193 -4.75 13.60 10.32
C GLN A 193 -3.62 14.18 11.16
N ASP A 194 -3.95 14.87 12.25
CA ASP A 194 -3.01 15.34 13.28
C ASP A 194 -1.77 16.10 12.75
N ASN A 195 -1.95 16.99 11.77
CA ASN A 195 -0.86 17.72 11.11
C ASN A 195 0.22 16.80 10.51
N GLY A 196 -0.18 15.62 10.06
CA GLY A 196 0.75 14.65 9.50
C GLY A 196 1.24 15.00 8.10
N LYS A 197 2.14 14.16 7.60
CA LYS A 197 2.95 14.44 6.41
C LYS A 197 2.77 13.37 5.35
N VAL A 198 2.97 13.74 4.09
CA VAL A 198 3.05 12.79 2.98
C VAL A 198 4.36 12.97 2.24
N GLN A 199 5.06 11.87 1.97
CA GLN A 199 6.32 11.87 1.23
C GLN A 199 6.24 10.90 0.05
N PHE A 200 6.63 11.40 -1.12
CA PHE A 200 6.72 10.67 -2.36
C PHE A 200 8.18 10.56 -2.80
N VAL A 201 8.67 9.35 -3.03
CA VAL A 201 10.04 9.09 -3.45
C VAL A 201 10.08 8.18 -4.67
N GLY A 202 10.77 8.59 -5.74
CA GLY A 202 10.96 7.74 -6.91
C GLY A 202 11.82 8.36 -8.01
N ASP A 203 12.02 7.63 -9.10
CA ASP A 203 12.66 8.17 -10.31
C ASP A 203 11.79 9.27 -10.93
N LYS A 204 10.49 8.98 -11.04
CA LYS A 204 9.48 9.95 -11.46
C LYS A 204 8.33 10.05 -10.46
N VAL A 205 7.92 11.28 -10.17
CA VAL A 205 6.81 11.59 -9.26
C VAL A 205 5.73 12.37 -10.00
N LYS A 206 4.48 11.93 -9.97
CA LYS A 206 3.33 12.64 -10.55
C LYS A 206 2.21 12.77 -9.52
N VAL A 207 2.05 13.97 -8.97
CA VAL A 207 1.13 14.20 -7.86
C VAL A 207 0.13 15.30 -8.19
N ASN A 208 -1.16 15.00 -8.07
CA ASN A 208 -2.18 16.04 -7.88
C ASN A 208 -2.20 16.41 -6.39
N VAL A 209 -1.60 17.54 -6.05
CA VAL A 209 -1.56 18.03 -4.66
C VAL A 209 -2.91 18.55 -4.18
N GLY A 210 -3.85 18.82 -5.09
CA GLY A 210 -5.23 19.22 -4.78
C GLY A 210 -6.04 18.13 -4.08
N SER A 211 -5.74 16.86 -4.31
CA SER A 211 -6.40 15.73 -3.64
C SER A 211 -5.76 15.34 -2.30
N ILE A 212 -4.77 16.11 -1.83
CA ILE A 212 -4.13 15.95 -0.52
C ILE A 212 -4.73 16.96 0.46
N LYS A 213 -5.45 16.46 1.45
CA LYS A 213 -6.14 17.26 2.47
C LYS A 213 -5.45 17.14 3.82
N ASN A 214 -5.46 18.22 4.60
CA ASN A 214 -4.97 18.29 5.99
C ASN A 214 -3.49 17.93 6.20
N ALA A 215 -2.70 17.84 5.12
CA ALA A 215 -1.26 17.65 5.24
C ALA A 215 -0.61 18.93 5.76
N ASN A 216 0.28 18.79 6.74
CA ASN A 216 1.17 19.87 7.16
C ASN A 216 2.36 20.03 6.20
N SER A 217 2.84 18.91 5.63
CA SER A 217 3.93 18.91 4.65
C SER A 217 3.70 17.86 3.57
N ILE A 218 4.02 18.23 2.33
CA ILE A 218 3.99 17.39 1.14
C ILE A 218 5.43 17.36 0.61
N ILE A 219 6.14 16.27 0.84
CA ILE A 219 7.55 16.12 0.48
C ILE A 219 7.67 15.32 -0.81
N VAL A 220 8.43 15.83 -1.76
CA VAL A 220 8.65 15.18 -3.06
C VAL A 220 10.15 15.04 -3.31
N SER A 221 10.59 13.79 -3.47
CA SER A 221 11.97 13.42 -3.77
C SER A 221 12.02 12.63 -5.09
N ALA A 222 12.30 13.32 -6.19
CA ALA A 222 12.38 12.72 -7.52
C ALA A 222 13.82 12.70 -8.05
N GLN A 223 14.23 11.60 -8.69
CA GLN A 223 15.55 11.50 -9.32
C GLN A 223 15.60 12.21 -10.66
N THR A 224 14.63 11.94 -11.53
CA THR A 224 14.60 12.40 -12.92
C THR A 224 13.56 13.50 -13.13
N ALA A 225 12.32 13.31 -12.66
CA ALA A 225 11.25 14.28 -12.89
C ALA A 225 10.16 14.27 -11.82
N ALA A 226 9.66 15.45 -11.47
CA ALA A 226 8.46 15.62 -10.66
C ALA A 226 7.44 16.50 -11.40
N THR A 227 6.19 16.07 -11.45
CA THR A 227 5.05 16.87 -11.90
C THR A 227 4.07 17.04 -10.77
N LEU A 228 3.84 18.29 -10.37
CA LEU A 228 2.88 18.65 -9.33
C LEU A 228 1.76 19.47 -9.97
N GLY A 229 0.53 19.00 -9.83
CA GLY A 229 -0.65 19.65 -10.36
C GLY A 229 -1.67 19.94 -9.26
N GLN A 230 -2.52 20.93 -9.49
CA GLN A 230 -3.70 21.17 -8.67
C GLN A 230 -4.86 21.55 -9.60
N SER A 231 -6.02 20.92 -9.44
CA SER A 231 -7.20 21.26 -10.24
C SER A 231 -7.74 22.62 -9.81
N THR A 232 -8.13 23.47 -10.76
CA THR A 232 -8.83 24.75 -10.47
C THR A 232 -10.15 24.53 -9.73
N THR A 233 -10.78 23.37 -9.93
CA THR A 233 -11.95 22.94 -9.17
C THR A 233 -11.61 22.75 -7.69
N ASP A 234 -10.44 22.19 -7.37
CA ASP A 234 -9.99 21.99 -5.99
C ASP A 234 -9.64 23.33 -5.32
N VAL A 235 -9.00 24.24 -6.05
CA VAL A 235 -8.70 25.60 -5.56
C VAL A 235 -10.00 26.34 -5.24
N TYR A 236 -10.96 26.33 -6.16
CA TYR A 236 -12.23 27.07 -6.01
C TYR A 236 -13.13 26.47 -4.93
N LYS A 237 -13.28 25.13 -4.88
CA LYS A 237 -14.19 24.49 -3.92
C LYS A 237 -13.63 24.42 -2.50
N ASN A 238 -12.31 24.24 -2.35
CA ASN A 238 -11.70 24.02 -1.05
C ASN A 238 -10.96 25.27 -0.52
N ASN A 239 -10.98 26.39 -1.25
CA ASN A 239 -10.29 27.64 -0.95
C ASN A 239 -8.85 27.44 -0.41
N THR A 240 -8.14 26.47 -0.98
CA THR A 240 -6.82 26.02 -0.52
C THR A 240 -5.87 25.98 -1.70
N ASN A 241 -4.84 26.84 -1.67
CA ASN A 241 -3.69 26.73 -2.56
C ASN A 241 -2.67 25.79 -1.91
N ASN A 242 -2.57 24.57 -2.43
CA ASN A 242 -1.73 23.53 -1.85
C ASN A 242 -0.28 23.61 -2.36
N LEU A 243 -0.02 24.44 -3.38
CA LEU A 243 1.27 24.55 -4.09
C LEU A 243 2.24 25.57 -3.48
N ASP A 244 1.80 26.45 -2.58
CA ASP A 244 2.61 27.61 -2.15
C ASP A 244 3.58 27.28 -1.00
N SER A 245 3.08 26.86 0.17
CA SER A 245 3.92 26.73 1.39
C SER A 245 4.13 25.30 1.91
N ARG A 246 3.30 24.34 1.50
CA ARG A 246 3.31 22.97 2.04
C ARG A 246 4.16 21.99 1.24
N VAL A 247 4.40 22.30 -0.04
CA VAL A 247 5.20 21.46 -0.94
C VAL A 247 6.67 21.73 -0.72
N GLN A 248 7.44 20.68 -0.48
CA GLN A 248 8.88 20.75 -0.29
C GLN A 248 9.56 19.77 -1.25
N ALA A 249 10.47 20.29 -2.07
CA ALA A 249 11.37 19.46 -2.85
C ALA A 249 12.56 19.04 -1.97
N GLN A 250 12.88 17.75 -1.97
CA GLN A 250 14.02 17.21 -1.24
C GLN A 250 14.93 16.43 -2.18
N ASN A 251 16.24 16.61 -2.03
CA ASN A 251 17.24 15.90 -2.82
C ASN A 251 17.04 14.39 -2.69
N TYR A 252 16.94 13.72 -3.83
CA TYR A 252 16.84 12.26 -3.91
C TYR A 252 18.10 11.58 -3.37
N ASN A 253 19.28 12.13 -3.70
CA ASN A 253 20.57 11.64 -3.20
C ASN A 253 20.82 12.18 -1.78
N GLY A 254 20.86 11.29 -0.78
CA GLY A 254 21.13 11.66 0.61
C GLY A 254 19.95 11.53 1.58
N LEU A 255 18.85 10.87 1.18
CA LEU A 255 17.79 10.45 2.10
C LEU A 255 18.34 9.44 3.11
N THR A 256 18.67 9.92 4.31
CA THR A 256 19.05 9.10 5.46
C THR A 256 17.88 8.83 6.39
N ASN A 257 16.89 9.72 6.38
CA ASN A 257 15.64 9.61 7.12
C ASN A 257 14.48 9.98 6.19
N TYR A 258 13.47 9.11 6.14
CA TYR A 258 12.16 9.40 5.56
C TYR A 258 11.25 9.82 6.71
N LEU A 259 10.05 10.34 6.40
CA LEU A 259 9.07 10.82 7.39
C LEU A 259 9.07 10.11 8.75
#